data_AF-A0A7K1NNE4-F1
#
_entry.id   AF-A0A7K1NNE4-F1
#
_cell.length_a   1.000
_cell.length_b   1.000
_cell.length_c   1.000
_cell.angle_alpha   90.00
_cell.angle_beta   90.00
_cell.angle_gamma   90.00
#
_symmetry.space_group_name_H-M   'P 1'
#
loop_
_entity.id
_entity.type
_entity.pdbx_description
1 polymer ?
#
loop_
_entity_poly.entity_id
_entity_poly.type
_entity_poly.pdbx_seq_one_letter_code
_entity_poly.pdbx_strand_id
1 'polypeptide(L)'
;MRIGETGRELVLTTEDDAPQIVFITALNSPSISDAADLALNGEGFASGEEAAEAAERWSSYLQLGLARRYAGAEFSRAEPEAGRFMFEHEGSPVLKDAPGKIIYKTEPRPVFSHFSATALVNKDPTSIAQAVRAAKEKRLSPTLNHRIAFDLFGMSFSYANVTTRFVTLMMAVETLINQKTHPPEVTQLIDGFLAQTAVSGIPVNLKASLSGALRQMKEQSVGQAGRELAAGALSGRTYQNLEPAAFFSKCYTLRSKLVHGESSRTNLDEVNLRAAHLELFVGDLLSAPLLNDVPDS
;
A
#
# COMPACT_ATOMS: atom_id res chain seq x y z
N MET A 1 -32.45 4.26 -7.32
CA MET A 1 -32.28 3.05 -6.48
C MET A 1 -31.64 1.95 -7.33
N ARG A 2 -30.31 1.96 -7.47
CA ARG A 2 -29.57 0.78 -7.94
C ARG A 2 -29.21 -0.02 -6.69
N ILE A 3 -30.11 -0.88 -6.25
CA ILE A 3 -29.75 -2.00 -5.40
C ILE A 3 -29.34 -3.11 -6.36
N GLY A 4 -28.06 -3.12 -6.73
CA GLY A 4 -27.47 -4.18 -7.53
C GLY A 4 -26.94 -5.27 -6.62
N GLU A 5 -27.84 -6.09 -6.05
CA GLU A 5 -27.53 -7.42 -5.50
C GLU A 5 -27.26 -8.44 -6.63
N THR A 6 -26.64 -8.02 -7.72
CA THR A 6 -25.92 -8.95 -8.58
C THR A 6 -24.53 -8.98 -7.99
N GLY A 7 -24.03 -10.14 -7.56
CA GLY A 7 -22.69 -10.27 -6.93
C GLY A 7 -21.52 -9.73 -7.78
N ARG A 8 -21.79 -9.16 -8.96
CA ARG A 8 -20.90 -8.53 -9.92
C ARG A 8 -20.60 -7.05 -9.63
N GLU A 9 -21.46 -6.35 -8.89
CA GLU A 9 -21.27 -4.93 -8.53
C GLU A 9 -21.31 -4.70 -7.01
N LEU A 10 -20.48 -3.80 -6.51
CA LEU A 10 -20.41 -3.42 -5.10
C LEU A 10 -20.40 -1.90 -4.97
N VAL A 11 -21.50 -1.34 -4.51
CA VAL A 11 -21.64 0.11 -4.31
C VAL A 11 -20.89 0.54 -3.05
N LEU A 12 -20.02 1.54 -3.20
CA LEU A 12 -19.19 2.07 -2.11
C LEU A 12 -19.80 3.33 -1.47
N THR A 13 -20.56 4.11 -2.24
CA THR A 13 -21.29 5.30 -1.76
C THR A 13 -22.55 4.96 -0.97
N THR A 14 -23.05 5.95 -0.25
CA THR A 14 -24.32 5.97 0.50
C THR A 14 -25.27 7.00 -0.09
N GLU A 15 -26.51 7.11 0.41
CA GLU A 15 -27.48 8.10 -0.07
C GLU A 15 -26.99 9.55 0.12
N ASP A 16 -26.19 9.81 1.17
CA ASP A 16 -25.62 11.12 1.47
C ASP A 16 -24.59 11.60 0.43
N ASP A 17 -24.13 10.70 -0.44
CA ASP A 17 -23.17 11.01 -1.50
C ASP A 17 -23.82 11.49 -2.79
N ALA A 18 -25.16 11.49 -2.87
CA ALA A 18 -25.88 11.90 -4.07
C ALA A 18 -25.49 13.33 -4.51
N PRO A 19 -25.32 13.57 -5.83
CA PRO A 19 -25.60 12.65 -6.94
C PRO A 19 -24.46 11.68 -7.27
N GLN A 20 -23.33 11.71 -6.55
CA GLN A 20 -22.16 10.89 -6.85
C GLN A 20 -22.42 9.42 -6.46
N ILE A 21 -22.13 8.51 -7.38
CA ILE A 21 -22.20 7.06 -7.14
C ILE A 21 -20.86 6.47 -7.50
N VAL A 22 -20.24 5.76 -6.56
CA VAL A 22 -18.98 5.04 -6.78
C VAL A 22 -19.17 3.58 -6.44
N PHE A 23 -18.72 2.70 -7.33
CA PHE A 23 -18.93 1.26 -7.23
C PHE A 23 -17.79 0.47 -7.85
N ILE A 24 -17.61 -0.76 -7.40
CA ILE A 24 -16.67 -1.73 -7.97
C ILE A 24 -17.45 -2.67 -8.88
N THR A 25 -16.89 -3.00 -10.04
CA THR A 25 -17.46 -3.97 -10.98
C THR A 25 -16.46 -5.07 -11.32
N ALA A 26 -16.90 -6.32 -11.30
CA ALA A 26 -16.13 -7.45 -11.84
C ALA A 26 -16.05 -7.37 -13.37
N LEU A 27 -14.83 -7.36 -13.92
CA LEU A 27 -14.61 -7.25 -15.38
C LEU A 27 -14.68 -8.61 -16.08
N ASN A 28 -14.09 -9.64 -15.49
CA ASN A 28 -13.90 -10.96 -16.10
C ASN A 28 -14.64 -12.10 -15.39
N SER A 29 -15.59 -11.78 -14.49
CA SER A 29 -16.30 -12.75 -13.69
C SER A 29 -17.78 -12.36 -13.49
N PRO A 30 -18.69 -13.35 -13.30
CA PRO A 30 -20.05 -13.07 -12.86
C PRO A 30 -20.14 -12.53 -11.42
N SER A 31 -19.09 -12.67 -10.61
CA SER A 31 -19.05 -12.23 -9.22
C SER A 31 -17.74 -11.46 -8.91
N ILE A 32 -17.79 -10.56 -7.93
CA ILE A 32 -16.62 -9.82 -7.41
C ILE A 32 -15.67 -10.77 -6.67
N SER A 33 -16.19 -11.76 -5.95
CA SER A 33 -15.37 -12.72 -5.21
C SER A 33 -14.49 -13.59 -6.11
N ASP A 34 -14.97 -13.86 -7.34
CA ASP A 34 -14.25 -14.71 -8.30
C ASP A 34 -13.51 -13.88 -9.37
N ALA A 35 -13.63 -12.55 -9.34
CA ALA A 35 -12.98 -11.67 -10.29
C ALA A 35 -11.50 -11.50 -9.97
N ALA A 36 -10.65 -11.64 -10.99
CA ALA A 36 -9.26 -11.21 -10.88
C ALA A 36 -9.10 -9.71 -11.15
N ASP A 37 -10.00 -9.15 -11.95
CA ASP A 37 -9.94 -7.76 -12.38
C ASP A 37 -11.21 -7.02 -11.98
N LEU A 38 -11.00 -5.92 -11.27
CA LEU A 38 -12.03 -5.07 -10.72
C LEU A 38 -11.85 -3.66 -11.27
N ALA A 39 -12.93 -3.05 -11.75
CA ALA A 39 -12.97 -1.64 -12.10
C ALA A 39 -13.62 -0.83 -10.98
N LEU A 40 -12.98 0.25 -10.56
CA LEU A 40 -13.58 1.27 -9.70
C LEU A 40 -14.22 2.33 -10.59
N ASN A 41 -15.55 2.34 -10.63
CA ASN A 41 -16.35 3.22 -11.46
C ASN A 41 -16.97 4.34 -10.63
N GLY A 42 -17.11 5.53 -11.23
CA GLY A 42 -17.77 6.67 -10.61
C GLY A 42 -18.63 7.44 -11.61
N GLU A 43 -19.82 7.86 -11.18
CA GLU A 43 -20.73 8.69 -11.96
C GLU A 43 -21.34 9.82 -11.11
N GLY A 44 -21.91 10.85 -11.76
CA GLY A 44 -22.58 11.95 -11.07
C GLY A 44 -21.71 13.17 -10.74
N PHE A 45 -20.52 13.30 -11.34
CA PHE A 45 -19.64 14.46 -11.18
C PHE A 45 -20.05 15.60 -12.12
N ALA A 46 -19.97 16.85 -11.65
CA ALA A 46 -20.33 18.04 -12.41
C ALA A 46 -19.29 18.42 -13.48
N SER A 47 -18.03 18.01 -13.29
CA SER A 47 -16.95 18.27 -14.24
C SER A 47 -15.93 17.12 -14.31
N GLY A 48 -15.09 17.13 -15.35
CA GLY A 48 -13.97 16.19 -15.46
C GLY A 48 -12.90 16.39 -14.37
N GLU A 49 -12.69 17.63 -13.91
CA GLU A 49 -11.77 17.94 -12.81
C GLU A 49 -12.26 17.35 -11.49
N GLU A 50 -13.54 17.51 -11.19
CA GLU A 50 -14.16 16.90 -9.99
C GLU A 50 -14.07 15.36 -10.03
N ALA A 51 -14.28 14.76 -11.21
CA ALA A 51 -14.12 13.33 -11.41
C ALA A 51 -12.66 12.87 -11.19
N ALA A 52 -11.67 13.65 -11.66
CA ALA A 52 -10.25 13.36 -11.46
C ALA A 52 -9.88 13.36 -9.97
N GLU A 53 -10.27 14.40 -9.24
CA GLU A 53 -10.01 14.48 -7.81
C GLU A 53 -10.75 13.38 -7.04
N ALA A 54 -11.98 13.07 -7.44
CA ALA A 54 -12.74 11.98 -6.84
C ALA A 54 -12.04 10.63 -7.08
N ALA A 55 -11.52 10.38 -8.28
CA ALA A 55 -10.76 9.17 -8.58
C ALA A 55 -9.52 9.02 -7.69
N GLU A 56 -8.79 10.12 -7.40
CA GLU A 56 -7.69 10.12 -6.43
C GLU A 56 -8.15 9.77 -5.02
N ARG A 57 -9.22 10.41 -4.54
CA ARG A 57 -9.77 10.16 -3.19
C ARG A 57 -10.26 8.72 -3.05
N TRP A 58 -11.04 8.23 -4.00
CA TRP A 58 -11.61 6.89 -3.95
C TRP A 58 -10.58 5.78 -4.13
N SER A 59 -9.54 5.99 -4.95
CA SER A 59 -8.39 5.08 -5.02
C SER A 59 -7.69 4.99 -3.66
N SER A 60 -7.55 6.11 -2.96
CA SER A 60 -6.96 6.16 -1.62
C SER A 60 -7.77 5.37 -0.60
N TYR A 61 -9.08 5.57 -0.57
CA TYR A 61 -9.98 4.82 0.32
C TYR A 61 -9.99 3.33 0.00
N LEU A 62 -9.94 2.97 -1.29
CA LEU A 62 -9.88 1.59 -1.73
C LEU A 62 -8.58 0.90 -1.29
N GLN A 63 -7.42 1.55 -1.46
CA GLN A 63 -6.13 1.01 -1.00
C GLN A 63 -6.15 0.71 0.50
N LEU A 64 -6.63 1.65 1.31
CA LEU A 64 -6.72 1.47 2.77
C LEU A 64 -7.71 0.36 3.16
N GLY A 65 -8.85 0.30 2.48
CA GLY A 65 -9.86 -0.74 2.71
C GLY A 65 -9.36 -2.14 2.33
N LEU A 66 -8.66 -2.26 1.20
CA LEU A 66 -8.05 -3.52 0.75
C LEU A 66 -6.92 -3.95 1.69
N ALA A 67 -6.04 -3.04 2.09
CA ALA A 67 -4.98 -3.33 3.07
C ALA A 67 -5.56 -3.85 4.39
N ARG A 68 -6.66 -3.23 4.86
CA ARG A 68 -7.37 -3.66 6.07
C ARG A 68 -7.91 -5.08 5.98
N ARG A 69 -8.25 -5.54 4.77
CA ARG A 69 -8.74 -6.90 4.48
C ARG A 69 -7.64 -7.84 3.98
N TYR A 70 -6.38 -7.43 4.08
CA TYR A 70 -5.21 -8.16 3.63
C TYR A 70 -5.31 -8.56 2.15
N ALA A 71 -5.85 -7.66 1.34
CA ALA A 71 -5.97 -7.82 -0.10
C ALA A 71 -4.96 -6.91 -0.80
N GLY A 72 -4.14 -7.51 -1.67
CA GLY A 72 -3.28 -6.78 -2.59
C GLY A 72 -4.05 -6.33 -3.83
N ALA A 73 -3.71 -5.16 -4.37
CA ALA A 73 -4.14 -4.73 -5.69
C ALA A 73 -3.05 -3.88 -6.34
N GLU A 74 -2.97 -3.93 -7.67
CA GLU A 74 -2.10 -3.04 -8.44
C GLU A 74 -2.93 -1.90 -9.00
N PHE A 75 -2.58 -0.67 -8.62
CA PHE A 75 -3.19 0.53 -9.18
C PHE A 75 -2.25 1.10 -10.23
N SER A 76 -2.69 1.21 -11.49
CA SER A 76 -1.91 1.96 -12.47
C SER A 76 -1.81 3.43 -12.05
N ARG A 77 -0.58 3.93 -12.07
CA ARG A 77 -0.22 5.31 -11.72
C ARG A 77 -0.24 6.25 -12.92
N ALA A 78 -0.80 5.85 -14.06
CA ALA A 78 -0.94 6.75 -15.18
C ALA A 78 -1.81 7.95 -14.77
N GLU A 79 -1.38 9.14 -15.20
CA GLU A 79 -2.18 10.35 -15.09
C GLU A 79 -3.58 10.11 -15.67
N PRO A 80 -4.63 10.74 -15.12
CA PRO A 80 -5.95 10.64 -15.70
C PRO A 80 -5.94 11.04 -17.17
N GLU A 81 -6.23 10.10 -18.05
CA GLU A 81 -6.34 10.37 -19.48
C GLU A 81 -7.81 10.56 -19.84
N ALA A 82 -8.09 11.54 -20.71
CA ALA A 82 -9.38 11.60 -21.37
C ALA A 82 -9.56 10.31 -22.17
N GLY A 83 -10.72 9.66 -22.01
CA GLY A 83 -11.03 8.42 -22.72
C GLY A 83 -10.76 8.53 -24.21
N ARG A 84 -9.76 7.80 -24.71
CA ARG A 84 -9.35 7.89 -26.10
C ARG A 84 -10.33 7.10 -26.97
N PHE A 85 -11.16 7.82 -27.71
CA PHE A 85 -12.07 7.24 -28.69
C PHE A 85 -11.30 6.37 -29.71
N MET A 86 -11.75 5.14 -29.89
CA MET A 86 -11.24 4.25 -30.93
C MET A 86 -12.19 4.20 -32.12
N PHE A 87 -13.44 3.83 -31.89
CA PHE A 87 -14.48 3.72 -32.92
C PHE A 87 -15.86 3.72 -32.26
N GLU A 88 -16.92 3.72 -33.05
CA GLU A 88 -18.30 3.63 -32.57
C GLU A 88 -18.85 2.23 -32.85
N HIS A 89 -19.54 1.63 -31.88
CA HIS A 89 -20.19 0.34 -32.02
C HIS A 89 -21.63 0.45 -31.51
N GLU A 90 -22.60 0.16 -32.39
CA GLU A 90 -24.04 0.20 -32.06
C GLU A 90 -24.49 1.52 -31.39
N GLY A 91 -24.00 2.67 -31.87
CA GLY A 91 -24.36 4.00 -31.34
C GLY A 91 -23.63 4.38 -30.04
N SER A 92 -22.69 3.55 -29.59
CA SER A 92 -21.92 3.77 -28.37
C SER A 92 -20.43 3.99 -28.68
N PRO A 93 -19.76 4.97 -28.05
CA PRO A 93 -18.34 5.20 -28.25
C PRO A 93 -17.53 4.06 -27.60
N VAL A 94 -16.69 3.41 -28.39
CA VAL A 94 -15.71 2.44 -27.89
C VAL A 94 -14.44 3.20 -27.53
N LEU A 95 -14.11 3.19 -26.24
CA LEU A 95 -12.92 3.83 -25.71
C LEU A 95 -11.80 2.80 -25.55
N LYS A 96 -10.55 3.23 -25.80
CA LYS A 96 -9.38 2.43 -25.50
C LYS A 96 -9.28 2.28 -23.99
N ASP A 97 -9.20 1.04 -23.53
CA ASP A 97 -8.83 0.78 -22.16
C ASP A 97 -7.33 1.08 -21.99
N ALA A 98 -7.03 2.07 -21.17
CA ALA A 98 -5.69 2.51 -20.85
C ALA A 98 -5.43 2.17 -19.38
N PRO A 99 -4.24 1.63 -19.04
CA PRO A 99 -3.93 1.36 -17.64
C PRO A 99 -4.00 2.65 -16.84
N GLY A 100 -4.89 2.76 -15.85
CA GLY A 100 -4.96 3.92 -14.95
C GLY A 100 -6.34 4.52 -14.89
N LYS A 101 -6.39 5.83 -14.69
CA LYS A 101 -7.64 6.57 -14.52
C LYS A 101 -8.12 7.07 -15.87
N ILE A 102 -9.36 6.77 -16.22
CA ILE A 102 -9.98 7.22 -17.47
C ILE A 102 -11.18 8.10 -17.11
N ILE A 103 -11.19 9.32 -17.65
CA ILE A 103 -12.30 10.27 -17.46
C ILE A 103 -13.02 10.44 -18.79
N TYR A 104 -14.34 10.25 -18.78
CA TYR A 104 -15.16 10.30 -19.99
C TYR A 104 -16.55 10.86 -19.68
N LYS A 105 -17.23 11.36 -20.72
CA LYS A 105 -18.63 11.78 -20.60
C LYS A 105 -19.52 10.55 -20.45
N THR A 106 -20.35 10.52 -19.41
CA THR A 106 -21.28 9.41 -19.14
C THR A 106 -22.25 9.15 -20.29
N GLU A 107 -22.60 10.20 -21.04
CA GLU A 107 -23.52 10.11 -22.18
C GLU A 107 -22.85 10.55 -23.49
N PRO A 108 -22.93 9.73 -24.57
CA PRO A 108 -23.47 8.36 -24.60
C PRO A 108 -22.57 7.36 -23.86
N ARG A 109 -23.17 6.33 -23.23
CA ARG A 109 -22.44 5.34 -22.40
C ARG A 109 -21.36 4.62 -23.21
N PRO A 110 -20.06 4.73 -22.85
CA PRO A 110 -19.00 4.07 -23.62
C PRO A 110 -18.87 2.58 -23.31
N VAL A 111 -18.29 1.86 -24.27
CA VAL A 111 -17.84 0.47 -24.14
C VAL A 111 -16.31 0.43 -24.13
N PHE A 112 -15.72 -0.37 -23.25
CA PHE A 112 -14.27 -0.51 -23.14
C PHE A 112 -13.79 -1.87 -23.68
N SER A 113 -12.63 -1.89 -24.32
CA SER A 113 -11.96 -3.10 -24.80
C SER A 113 -10.84 -3.50 -23.83
N HIS A 114 -11.09 -4.49 -22.96
CA HIS A 114 -10.17 -4.92 -21.90
C HIS A 114 -9.37 -6.19 -22.26
N PHE A 115 -8.15 -6.31 -21.73
CA PHE A 115 -7.32 -7.53 -21.74
C PHE A 115 -6.71 -7.69 -20.34
N SER A 116 -6.80 -8.86 -19.71
CA SER A 116 -6.36 -9.01 -18.32
C SER A 116 -5.80 -10.38 -17.95
N ALA A 117 -5.07 -10.41 -16.83
CA ALA A 117 -4.37 -11.57 -16.26
C ALA A 117 -4.60 -11.66 -14.74
N THR A 118 -4.48 -12.89 -14.20
CA THR A 118 -5.25 -13.40 -13.05
C THR A 118 -4.60 -13.26 -11.66
N ALA A 119 -5.38 -12.90 -10.63
CA ALA A 119 -5.20 -13.34 -9.23
C ALA A 119 -6.54 -13.33 -8.47
N LEU A 120 -6.91 -14.44 -7.82
CA LEU A 120 -8.16 -14.58 -7.04
C LEU A 120 -7.98 -14.08 -5.60
N VAL A 121 -8.90 -13.24 -5.13
CA VAL A 121 -9.05 -12.91 -3.71
C VAL A 121 -10.45 -13.30 -3.22
N ASN A 122 -10.55 -14.46 -2.57
CA ASN A 122 -11.76 -14.92 -1.86
C ASN A 122 -11.98 -14.11 -0.58
N LYS A 123 -12.36 -12.83 -0.68
CA LYS A 123 -12.74 -11.99 0.45
C LYS A 123 -14.19 -11.57 0.31
N ASP A 124 -14.91 -11.50 1.42
CA ASP A 124 -16.29 -11.02 1.44
C ASP A 124 -16.34 -9.57 0.91
N PRO A 125 -17.01 -9.32 -0.23
CA PRO A 125 -17.11 -7.98 -0.82
C PRO A 125 -17.72 -6.96 0.16
N THR A 126 -18.64 -7.40 1.02
CA THR A 126 -19.28 -6.53 2.01
C THR A 126 -18.27 -6.00 3.02
N SER A 127 -17.39 -6.87 3.49
CA SER A 127 -16.30 -6.52 4.41
C SER A 127 -15.33 -5.48 3.82
N ILE A 128 -15.09 -5.53 2.50
CA ILE A 128 -14.26 -4.55 1.77
C ILE A 128 -14.99 -3.21 1.70
N ALA A 129 -16.25 -3.18 1.28
CA ALA A 129 -17.04 -1.94 1.20
C ALA A 129 -17.11 -1.22 2.56
N GLN A 130 -17.29 -1.96 3.65
CA GLN A 130 -17.26 -1.40 5.00
C GLN A 130 -15.92 -0.71 5.31
N ALA A 131 -14.80 -1.36 4.97
CA ALA A 131 -13.48 -0.79 5.22
C ALA A 131 -13.21 0.47 4.38
N VAL A 132 -13.65 0.48 3.12
CA VAL A 132 -13.55 1.65 2.24
C VAL A 132 -14.41 2.81 2.75
N ARG A 133 -15.63 2.54 3.21
CA ARG A 133 -16.51 3.55 3.80
C ARG A 133 -15.93 4.15 5.07
N ALA A 134 -15.36 3.32 5.96
CA ALA A 134 -14.67 3.81 7.16
C ALA A 134 -13.49 4.73 6.80
N ALA A 135 -12.71 4.39 5.76
CA ALA A 135 -11.63 5.25 5.26
C ALA A 135 -12.14 6.59 4.73
N LYS A 136 -13.26 6.57 4.00
CA LYS A 136 -13.94 7.77 3.49
C LYS A 136 -14.47 8.66 4.62
N GLU A 137 -15.16 8.09 5.60
CA GLU A 137 -15.73 8.83 6.74
C GLU A 137 -14.65 9.58 7.51
N LYS A 138 -13.49 8.94 7.70
CA LYS A 138 -12.30 9.55 8.32
C LYS A 138 -11.50 10.46 7.37
N ARG A 139 -11.91 10.57 6.11
CA ARG A 139 -11.25 11.35 5.05
C ARG A 139 -9.75 11.04 4.95
N LEU A 140 -9.38 9.77 5.07
CA LEU A 140 -7.97 9.36 5.09
C LEU A 140 -7.33 9.57 3.72
N SER A 141 -6.14 10.17 3.70
CA SER A 141 -5.34 10.34 2.49
C SER A 141 -3.93 9.77 2.73
N PRO A 142 -3.56 8.65 2.09
CA PRO A 142 -2.25 8.04 2.25
C PRO A 142 -1.18 8.93 1.62
N THR A 143 -0.05 9.06 2.32
CA THR A 143 1.14 9.73 1.78
C THR A 143 1.72 8.94 0.61
N LEU A 144 2.65 9.55 -0.15
CA LEU A 144 3.34 8.85 -1.24
C LEU A 144 4.02 7.55 -0.75
N ASN A 145 4.64 7.59 0.42
CA ASN A 145 5.26 6.41 1.04
C ASN A 145 4.23 5.32 1.34
N HIS A 146 3.03 5.67 1.82
CA HIS A 146 1.96 4.68 2.04
C HIS A 146 1.52 4.02 0.73
N ARG A 147 1.42 4.79 -0.36
CA ARG A 147 1.06 4.25 -1.68
C ARG A 147 2.14 3.30 -2.22
N ILE A 148 3.41 3.67 -2.10
CA ILE A 148 4.53 2.79 -2.48
C ILE A 148 4.54 1.52 -1.62
N ALA A 149 4.31 1.65 -0.31
CA ALA A 149 4.21 0.51 0.59
C ALA A 149 3.02 -0.41 0.23
N PHE A 150 1.87 0.16 -0.16
CA PHE A 150 0.72 -0.61 -0.63
C PHE A 150 1.03 -1.37 -1.93
N ASP A 151 1.70 -0.73 -2.90
CA ASP A 151 2.09 -1.41 -4.14
C ASP A 151 3.05 -2.58 -3.86
N LEU A 152 4.06 -2.40 -3.00
CA LEU A 152 4.96 -3.48 -2.58
C LEU A 152 4.20 -4.59 -1.85
N PHE A 153 3.25 -4.23 -0.99
CA PHE A 153 2.36 -5.18 -0.32
C PHE A 153 1.56 -6.00 -1.33
N GLY A 154 0.94 -5.35 -2.33
CA GLY A 154 0.22 -6.00 -3.42
C GLY A 154 1.09 -6.92 -4.27
N MET A 155 2.29 -6.47 -4.67
CA MET A 155 3.26 -7.28 -5.41
C MET A 155 3.67 -8.55 -4.66
N SER A 156 3.69 -8.50 -3.32
CA SER A 156 4.11 -9.63 -2.49
C SER A 156 3.26 -10.89 -2.69
N PHE A 157 1.97 -10.73 -3.05
CA PHE A 157 1.03 -11.83 -3.27
C PHE A 157 1.33 -12.63 -4.55
N SER A 158 2.00 -12.01 -5.53
CA SER A 158 2.32 -12.64 -6.81
C SER A 158 3.63 -13.42 -6.80
N TYR A 159 4.45 -13.30 -5.74
CA TYR A 159 5.73 -14.01 -5.66
C TYR A 159 5.57 -15.43 -5.11
N ALA A 160 5.84 -16.42 -5.95
CA ALA A 160 5.92 -17.82 -5.54
C ALA A 160 7.12 -18.11 -4.60
N ASN A 161 8.21 -17.35 -4.73
CA ASN A 161 9.39 -17.51 -3.88
C ASN A 161 9.19 -16.83 -2.51
N VAL A 162 9.26 -17.63 -1.43
CA VAL A 162 9.01 -17.15 -0.05
C VAL A 162 10.00 -16.07 0.40
N THR A 163 11.26 -16.15 -0.03
CA THR A 163 12.29 -15.15 0.31
C THR A 163 11.99 -13.82 -0.39
N THR A 164 11.65 -13.86 -1.68
CA THR A 164 11.25 -12.67 -2.43
C THR A 164 10.00 -12.04 -1.82
N ARG A 165 8.95 -12.84 -1.55
CA ARG A 165 7.75 -12.36 -0.87
C ARG A 165 8.08 -11.69 0.47
N PHE A 166 8.88 -12.34 1.31
CA PHE A 166 9.29 -11.80 2.61
C PHE A 166 10.07 -10.49 2.49
N VAL A 167 11.05 -10.41 1.57
CA VAL A 167 11.85 -9.20 1.36
C VAL A 167 10.99 -8.06 0.83
N THR A 168 10.07 -8.33 -0.11
CA THR A 168 9.14 -7.31 -0.63
C THR A 168 8.23 -6.77 0.48
N LEU A 169 7.69 -7.63 1.35
CA LEU A 169 6.93 -7.19 2.52
C LEU A 169 7.76 -6.32 3.47
N MET A 170 9.03 -6.68 3.68
CA MET A 170 9.94 -5.85 4.48
C MET A 170 10.24 -4.50 3.84
N MET A 171 10.36 -4.43 2.51
CA MET A 171 10.48 -3.16 1.79
C MET A 171 9.23 -2.29 1.96
N ALA A 172 8.03 -2.91 1.97
CA ALA A 172 6.80 -2.19 2.27
C ALA A 172 6.86 -1.55 3.67
N VAL A 173 7.30 -2.30 4.70
CA VAL A 173 7.50 -1.74 6.05
C VAL A 173 8.55 -0.63 6.05
N GLU A 174 9.72 -0.86 5.44
CA GLU A 174 10.81 0.12 5.39
C GLU A 174 10.40 1.44 4.74
N THR A 175 9.50 1.40 3.76
CA THR A 175 8.95 2.58 3.09
C THR A 175 8.09 3.43 4.04
N LEU A 176 7.42 2.81 5.02
CA LEU A 176 6.62 3.49 6.04
C LEU A 176 7.46 4.09 7.17
N ILE A 177 8.73 3.70 7.29
CA ILE A 177 9.61 4.17 8.35
C ILE A 177 10.02 5.62 8.08
N ASN A 178 9.80 6.48 9.08
CA ASN A 178 10.32 7.84 9.09
C ASN A 178 11.42 7.95 10.16
N GLN A 179 12.69 7.98 9.74
CA GLN A 179 13.82 8.20 10.64
C GLN A 179 13.83 9.66 11.10
N LYS A 180 13.96 9.85 12.42
CA LYS A 180 14.06 11.20 13.00
C LYS A 180 15.51 11.52 13.31
N THR A 181 15.84 12.81 13.23
CA THR A 181 17.10 13.31 13.76
C THR A 181 17.13 13.13 15.26
N HIS A 182 18.28 12.69 15.78
CA HIS A 182 18.48 12.56 17.21
C HIS A 182 18.42 13.92 17.92
N PRO A 183 18.16 13.94 19.25
CA PRO A 183 18.15 15.17 20.02
C PRO A 183 19.44 15.99 19.90
N PRO A 184 19.38 17.32 20.13
CA PRO A 184 20.53 18.22 20.03
C PRO A 184 21.77 17.73 20.80
N GLU A 185 21.58 17.11 21.96
CA GLU A 185 22.66 16.61 22.81
C GLU A 185 23.47 15.50 22.10
N VAL A 186 22.79 14.60 21.40
CA VAL A 186 23.41 13.50 20.65
C VAL A 186 24.07 14.03 19.38
N THR A 187 23.39 14.91 18.65
CA THR A 187 23.92 15.48 17.40
C THR A 187 25.14 16.37 17.63
N GLN A 188 25.18 17.13 18.74
CA GLN A 188 26.35 17.91 19.16
C GLN A 188 27.54 17.01 19.52
N LEU A 189 27.30 15.87 20.20
CA LEU A 189 28.36 14.90 20.48
C LEU A 189 28.96 14.35 19.17
N ILE A 190 28.11 14.02 18.19
CA ILE A 190 28.52 13.57 16.86
C ILE A 190 29.31 14.66 16.13
N ASP A 191 28.91 15.93 16.25
CA ASP A 191 29.67 17.06 15.70
C ASP A 191 31.07 17.18 16.32
N GLY A 192 31.21 16.88 17.61
CA GLY A 192 32.50 16.75 18.27
C GLY A 192 33.39 15.66 17.63
N PHE A 193 32.83 14.48 17.35
CA PHE A 193 33.57 13.41 16.67
C PHE A 193 33.93 13.77 15.22
N LEU A 194 33.06 14.48 14.50
CA LEU A 194 33.34 14.97 13.16
C LEU A 194 34.52 15.97 13.16
N ALA A 195 34.53 16.91 14.11
CA ALA A 195 35.61 17.88 14.26
C ALA A 195 36.95 17.19 14.56
N GLN A 196 36.97 16.20 15.46
CA GLN A 196 38.17 15.42 15.77
C GLN A 196 38.66 14.60 14.56
N THR A 197 37.73 14.00 13.80
CA THR A 197 38.06 13.21 12.60
C THR A 197 38.73 14.09 11.54
N ALA A 198 38.26 15.34 11.36
CA ALA A 198 38.79 16.27 10.37
C ALA A 198 40.28 16.60 10.60
N VAL A 199 40.66 16.85 11.86
CA VAL A 199 42.04 17.22 12.24
C VAL A 199 42.96 16.02 12.54
N SER A 200 42.43 14.80 12.51
CA SER A 200 43.21 13.59 12.78
C SER A 200 44.34 13.34 11.76
N GLY A 201 45.30 12.49 12.09
CA GLY A 201 46.36 12.04 11.16
C GLY A 201 45.93 10.96 10.17
N ILE A 202 44.63 10.62 10.11
CA ILE A 202 44.10 9.51 9.31
C ILE A 202 44.17 9.83 7.80
N PRO A 203 44.40 8.84 6.91
CA PRO A 203 44.31 9.03 5.46
C PRO A 203 42.99 9.68 5.00
N VAL A 204 43.07 10.52 3.97
CA VAL A 204 41.93 11.36 3.48
C VAL A 204 40.72 10.51 3.09
N ASN A 205 40.93 9.38 2.42
CA ASN A 205 39.85 8.46 2.03
C ASN A 205 39.13 7.85 3.25
N LEU A 206 39.89 7.48 4.30
CA LEU A 206 39.33 6.94 5.53
C LEU A 206 38.61 8.03 6.34
N LYS A 207 39.15 9.26 6.39
CA LYS A 207 38.45 10.41 6.99
C LYS A 207 37.10 10.66 6.31
N ALA A 208 37.05 10.61 4.98
CA ALA A 208 35.82 10.83 4.22
C ALA A 208 34.78 9.74 4.54
N SER A 209 35.20 8.47 4.55
CA SER A 209 34.33 7.33 4.91
C SER A 209 33.79 7.44 6.34
N LEU A 210 34.66 7.69 7.32
CA LEU A 210 34.28 7.86 8.73
C LEU A 210 33.37 9.07 8.94
N SER A 211 33.66 10.20 8.31
CA SER A 211 32.80 11.39 8.39
C SER A 211 31.43 11.14 7.78
N GLY A 212 31.36 10.36 6.70
CA GLY A 212 30.10 9.90 6.13
C GLY A 212 29.30 9.06 7.12
N ALA A 213 29.92 8.06 7.74
CA ALA A 213 29.28 7.21 8.74
C ALA A 213 28.81 8.02 9.97
N LEU A 214 29.65 8.91 10.50
CA LEU A 214 29.29 9.78 11.62
C LEU A 214 28.12 10.70 11.30
N ARG A 215 28.05 11.27 10.10
CA ARG A 215 26.89 12.09 9.69
C ARG A 215 25.60 11.28 9.67
N GLN A 216 25.64 10.02 9.19
CA GLN A 216 24.47 9.14 9.21
C GLN A 216 24.01 8.82 10.64
N MET A 217 24.92 8.77 11.62
CA MET A 217 24.57 8.55 13.03
C MET A 217 23.77 9.69 13.67
N LYS A 218 23.63 10.84 13.00
CA LYS A 218 22.74 11.92 13.48
C LYS A 218 21.27 11.56 13.35
N GLU A 219 20.94 10.62 12.47
CA GLU A 219 19.60 10.11 12.26
C GLU A 219 19.41 8.78 13.01
N GLN A 220 18.19 8.54 13.49
CA GLN A 220 17.82 7.24 14.06
C GLN A 220 18.12 6.12 13.06
N SER A 221 18.59 4.96 13.54
CA SER A 221 18.68 3.78 12.67
C SER A 221 17.30 3.33 12.17
N VAL A 222 17.23 2.72 10.98
CA VAL A 222 16.01 2.10 10.43
C VAL A 222 15.39 1.13 11.44
N GLY A 223 16.23 0.31 12.11
CA GLY A 223 15.77 -0.64 13.12
C GLY A 223 15.11 0.03 14.33
N GLN A 224 15.62 1.19 14.77
CA GLN A 224 14.99 1.97 15.85
C GLN A 224 13.67 2.58 15.39
N ALA A 225 13.69 3.32 14.29
CA ALA A 225 12.51 4.00 13.77
C ALA A 225 11.38 3.01 13.41
N GLY A 226 11.71 1.82 12.90
CA GLY A 226 10.74 0.77 12.63
C GLY A 226 10.12 0.13 13.88
N ARG A 227 10.88 -0.02 14.98
CA ARG A 227 10.30 -0.43 16.28
C ARG A 227 9.34 0.62 16.82
N GLU A 228 9.72 1.89 16.74
CA GLU A 228 8.89 3.02 17.18
C GLU A 228 7.59 3.08 16.36
N LEU A 229 7.67 2.95 15.03
CA LEU A 229 6.51 2.84 14.15
C LEU A 229 5.58 1.70 14.57
N ALA A 230 6.13 0.49 14.73
CA ALA A 230 5.36 -0.70 15.07
C ALA A 230 4.66 -0.57 16.43
N ALA A 231 5.39 -0.14 17.46
CA ALA A 231 4.83 0.04 18.80
C ALA A 231 3.74 1.10 18.85
N GLY A 232 3.92 2.21 18.12
CA GLY A 232 2.95 3.31 18.08
C GLY A 232 1.69 2.95 17.29
N ALA A 233 1.84 2.39 16.10
CA ALA A 233 0.72 2.14 15.19
C ALA A 233 -0.11 0.90 15.55
N LEU A 234 0.51 -0.12 16.16
CA LEU A 234 -0.09 -1.44 16.35
C LEU A 234 -0.20 -1.85 17.83
N SER A 235 -0.22 -0.88 18.73
CA SER A 235 -0.31 -1.12 20.18
C SER A 235 -1.49 -2.03 20.53
N GLY A 236 -1.23 -3.06 21.34
CA GLY A 236 -2.24 -4.03 21.78
C GLY A 236 -2.48 -5.20 20.80
N ARG A 237 -1.80 -5.23 19.65
CA ARG A 237 -1.84 -6.38 18.71
C ARG A 237 -0.62 -7.27 18.90
N THR A 238 -0.73 -8.52 18.48
CA THR A 238 0.38 -9.48 18.54
C THR A 238 0.57 -10.22 17.22
N TYR A 239 1.82 -10.50 16.88
CA TYR A 239 2.19 -11.24 15.66
C TYR A 239 3.17 -12.34 16.04
N GLN A 240 2.83 -13.60 15.75
CA GLN A 240 3.56 -14.76 16.29
C GLN A 240 3.72 -14.72 17.82
N ASN A 241 2.68 -14.28 18.54
CA ASN A 241 2.70 -14.09 20.00
C ASN A 241 3.76 -13.09 20.48
N LEU A 242 4.20 -12.18 19.63
CA LEU A 242 5.12 -11.10 19.97
C LEU A 242 4.43 -9.76 19.85
N GLU A 243 4.80 -8.85 20.75
CA GLU A 243 4.49 -7.43 20.63
C GLU A 243 5.05 -6.86 19.31
N PRO A 244 4.42 -5.82 18.72
CA PRO A 244 4.75 -5.36 17.37
C PRO A 244 6.23 -4.98 17.18
N ALA A 245 6.83 -4.28 18.14
CA ALA A 245 8.25 -3.91 18.07
C ALA A 245 9.19 -5.13 18.13
N ALA A 246 8.85 -6.14 18.93
CA ALA A 246 9.62 -7.38 19.00
C ALA A 246 9.49 -8.19 17.71
N PHE A 247 8.28 -8.31 17.17
CA PHE A 247 8.02 -8.94 15.88
C PHE A 247 8.80 -8.26 14.74
N PHE A 248 8.70 -6.93 14.64
CA PHE A 248 9.45 -6.13 13.67
C PHE A 248 10.96 -6.39 13.79
N SER A 249 11.51 -6.37 15.01
CA SER A 249 12.95 -6.53 15.23
C SER A 249 13.44 -7.88 14.73
N LYS A 250 12.68 -8.94 15.03
CA LYS A 250 12.96 -10.27 14.48
C LYS A 250 12.91 -10.22 12.95
N CYS A 251 11.96 -9.51 12.33
CA CYS A 251 11.74 -9.48 10.87
C CYS A 251 12.91 -8.79 10.19
N TYR A 252 13.31 -7.66 10.75
CA TYR A 252 14.46 -6.90 10.31
C TYR A 252 15.78 -7.70 10.39
N THR A 253 15.99 -8.47 11.48
CA THR A 253 17.15 -9.37 11.59
C THR A 253 17.14 -10.45 10.51
N LEU A 254 16.00 -11.10 10.26
CA LEU A 254 15.88 -12.13 9.23
C LEU A 254 16.13 -11.57 7.83
N ARG A 255 15.57 -10.39 7.54
CA ARG A 255 15.80 -9.65 6.29
C ARG A 255 17.28 -9.39 6.09
N SER A 256 17.97 -8.86 7.10
CA SER A 256 19.41 -8.60 7.05
C SER A 256 20.21 -9.87 6.69
N LYS A 257 19.93 -11.00 7.34
CA LYS A 257 20.58 -12.28 7.02
C LYS A 257 20.33 -12.74 5.58
N LEU A 258 19.09 -12.61 5.11
CA LEU A 258 18.70 -13.02 3.76
C LEU A 258 19.40 -12.18 2.67
N VAL A 259 19.47 -10.86 2.84
CA VAL A 259 20.04 -9.97 1.81
C VAL A 259 21.56 -9.90 1.82
N HIS A 260 22.21 -10.17 2.96
CA HIS A 260 23.67 -10.15 3.08
C HIS A 260 24.33 -11.51 2.83
N GLY A 261 23.57 -12.51 2.36
CA GLY A 261 24.14 -13.79 1.95
C GLY A 261 24.56 -14.71 3.09
N GLU A 262 24.10 -14.45 4.32
CA GLU A 262 24.23 -15.40 5.46
C GLU A 262 23.23 -16.57 5.33
N SER A 263 22.70 -16.80 4.13
CA SER A 263 21.53 -17.60 3.79
C SER A 263 21.75 -19.12 3.82
N SER A 264 22.99 -19.59 3.95
CA SER A 264 23.33 -21.02 3.96
C SER A 264 22.73 -21.82 5.13
N ARG A 265 22.05 -21.15 6.07
CA ARG A 265 21.37 -21.76 7.23
C ARG A 265 19.95 -21.24 7.49
N THR A 266 19.36 -20.46 6.60
CA THR A 266 18.03 -19.91 6.85
C THR A 266 16.96 -20.96 6.57
N ASN A 267 16.19 -21.34 7.59
CA ASN A 267 15.08 -22.26 7.46
C ASN A 267 13.95 -21.60 6.63
N LEU A 268 13.63 -22.16 5.46
CA LEU A 268 12.59 -21.62 4.58
C LEU A 268 11.18 -21.72 5.20
N ASP A 269 10.93 -22.70 6.07
CA ASP A 269 9.66 -22.80 6.79
C ASP A 269 9.51 -21.64 7.78
N GLU A 270 10.62 -21.25 8.44
CA GLU A 270 10.64 -20.08 9.31
C GLU A 270 10.37 -18.80 8.51
N VAL A 271 11.00 -18.64 7.33
CA VAL A 271 10.77 -17.48 6.45
C VAL A 271 9.32 -17.42 5.98
N ASN A 272 8.75 -18.56 5.58
CA ASN A 272 7.37 -18.64 5.10
C ASN A 272 6.36 -18.31 6.21
N LEU A 273 6.55 -18.90 7.40
CA LEU A 273 5.72 -18.60 8.58
C LEU A 273 5.85 -17.11 8.95
N ARG A 274 7.07 -16.55 8.86
CA ARG A 274 7.30 -15.12 9.07
C ARG A 274 6.54 -14.26 8.08
N ALA A 275 6.62 -14.61 6.80
CA ALA A 275 6.00 -13.86 5.71
C ALA A 275 4.48 -13.81 5.89
N ALA A 276 3.84 -14.91 6.30
CA ALA A 276 2.41 -14.93 6.59
C ALA A 276 2.00 -13.95 7.70
N HIS A 277 2.74 -13.90 8.80
CA HIS A 277 2.46 -12.93 9.87
C HIS A 277 2.89 -11.50 9.50
N LEU A 278 3.91 -11.36 8.66
CA LEU A 278 4.37 -10.06 8.17
C LEU A 278 3.35 -9.45 7.20
N GLU A 279 2.61 -10.26 6.43
CA GLU A 279 1.48 -9.80 5.62
C GLU A 279 0.41 -9.14 6.47
N LEU A 280 -0.02 -9.79 7.56
CA LEU A 280 -0.97 -9.22 8.52
C LEU A 280 -0.42 -7.91 9.12
N PHE A 281 0.85 -7.94 9.54
CA PHE A 281 1.53 -6.78 10.12
C PHE A 281 1.58 -5.59 9.16
N VAL A 282 1.89 -5.81 7.88
CA VAL A 282 1.94 -4.75 6.85
C VAL A 282 0.53 -4.21 6.55
N GLY A 283 -0.46 -5.09 6.40
CA GLY A 283 -1.85 -4.68 6.20
C GLY A 283 -2.36 -3.82 7.35
N ASP A 284 -2.04 -4.21 8.58
CA ASP A 284 -2.39 -3.44 9.78
C ASP A 284 -1.64 -2.10 9.85
N LEU A 285 -0.36 -2.04 9.46
CA LEU A 285 0.38 -0.77 9.40
C LEU A 285 -0.23 0.19 8.36
N LEU A 286 -0.52 -0.32 7.16
CA LEU A 286 -1.12 0.46 6.07
C LEU A 286 -2.51 0.98 6.44
N SER A 287 -3.25 0.23 7.24
CA SER A 287 -4.63 0.53 7.64
C SER A 287 -4.78 0.91 9.12
N ALA A 288 -3.69 1.30 9.79
CA ALA A 288 -3.68 1.54 11.23
C ALA A 288 -4.84 2.44 11.75
N PRO A 289 -5.22 3.53 11.05
CA PRO A 289 -6.36 4.38 11.46
C PRO A 289 -7.74 3.69 11.44
N LEU A 290 -7.86 2.52 10.81
CA LEU A 290 -9.09 1.73 10.62
C LEU A 290 -9.20 0.53 11.56
N LEU A 291 -8.15 0.19 12.31
CA LEU A 291 -8.09 -1.05 13.10
C LEU A 291 -9.21 -1.16 14.14
N ASN A 292 -9.65 -0.03 14.69
CA ASN A 292 -10.69 0.02 15.72
C ASN A 292 -12.12 0.06 15.15
N ASP A 293 -12.31 0.58 13.94
CA ASP A 293 -13.64 0.74 13.34
C ASP A 293 -14.03 -0.47 12.49
N VAL A 294 -13.03 -1.17 11.97
CA VAL A 294 -13.19 -2.34 11.11
C VAL A 294 -12.48 -3.49 11.81
N PRO A 295 -13.18 -4.38 12.53
CA PRO A 295 -12.56 -5.50 13.23
C PRO A 295 -11.98 -6.53 12.25
N ASP A 296 -11.05 -7.34 12.76
CA ASP A 296 -10.53 -8.49 12.03
C ASP A 296 -11.70 -9.42 11.69
N SER A 297 -11.74 -9.87 10.43
CA SER A 297 -12.70 -10.86 9.92
C SER A 297 -12.27 -12.27 10.30
#